data_AF-A0A9P6XAV4-F1
#
_entry.id   AF-A0A9P6XAV4-F1
#
_cell.length_a   1.000
_cell.length_b   1.000
_cell.length_c   1.000
_cell.angle_alpha   90.00
_cell.angle_beta   90.00
_cell.angle_gamma   90.00
#
_symmetry.space_group_name_H-M   'P 1'
#
loop_
_entity.id
_entity.type
_entity.pdbx_description
1 polymer ?
#
loop_
_entity_poly.entity_id
_entity_poly.type
_entity_poly.pdbx_seq_one_letter_code
_entity_poly.pdbx_strand_id
1 'polypeptide(L)'
;MDLAVETISSRTQFLMNKPPERPSNPIMHPVADEKNNDVDMELCNKRRYAVYSDEDKTRFFHVFFIKCLNASAAASQLGIHVRAAQRWVKRYYEDPESIFEKKKKSGRRRILGEEYKQFLLKYIDENPSAVVTEVAESLAQNFVGLNVSRSTVYNFMTTECNLSIKQAQFQPVERNSEEKIQQRYDWGTPAIVTVPTTKANATSALGAISATGLINVSLRVPKRIKKRKHGRTIDSYSIGTVTEHYLSFLKATLDEMDKYPEMKGHYLVMDNVPIHSSADIGKYINSRGY
;
A
#
# COMPACT_ATOMS: atom_id res chain seq x y z
N MET A 1 54.06 -18.84 -1.97
CA MET A 1 53.20 -18.08 -2.89
C MET A 1 52.17 -17.36 -2.05
N ASP A 2 52.05 -16.07 -2.30
CA ASP A 2 51.75 -15.05 -1.29
C ASP A 2 50.29 -15.01 -0.85
N LEU A 3 50.10 -14.84 0.47
CA LEU A 3 48.84 -14.44 1.09
C LEU A 3 48.57 -12.97 0.76
N ALA A 4 47.44 -12.68 0.10
CA ALA A 4 46.90 -11.32 0.01
C ALA A 4 45.77 -11.16 1.03
N VAL A 5 46.06 -10.37 2.07
CA VAL A 5 45.14 -10.01 3.16
C VAL A 5 44.21 -8.89 2.70
N GLU A 6 42.93 -9.01 3.04
CA GLU A 6 41.86 -8.05 2.77
C GLU A 6 42.11 -6.70 3.44
N THR A 7 42.03 -5.61 2.67
CA THR A 7 42.10 -4.24 3.17
C THR A 7 40.74 -3.81 3.72
N ILE A 8 40.57 -3.85 5.04
CA ILE A 8 39.44 -3.24 5.73
C ILE A 8 39.61 -1.72 5.69
N SER A 9 38.81 -1.04 4.84
CA SER A 9 38.79 0.43 4.78
C SER A 9 38.23 1.00 6.09
N SER A 10 39.01 1.86 6.74
CA SER A 10 38.65 2.49 8.01
C SER A 10 37.61 3.60 7.79
N ARG A 11 36.72 3.78 8.78
CA ARG A 11 35.65 4.79 8.78
C ARG A 11 36.12 6.22 8.50
N THR A 12 37.38 6.52 8.77
CA THR A 12 38.03 7.80 8.48
C THR A 12 38.27 8.01 6.97
N GLN A 13 38.60 6.96 6.20
CA GLN A 13 38.74 7.05 4.74
C GLN A 13 37.40 7.34 4.04
N PHE A 14 36.29 6.81 4.58
CA PHE A 14 34.95 7.09 4.07
C PHE A 14 34.54 8.57 4.23
N LEU A 15 34.92 9.20 5.36
CA LEU A 15 34.59 10.61 5.61
C LEU A 15 35.40 11.58 4.74
N MET A 16 36.64 11.23 4.40
CA MET A 16 37.50 12.04 3.52
C MET A 16 37.01 12.06 2.06
N ASN A 17 36.26 11.02 1.63
CA ASN A 17 35.77 10.88 0.27
C ASN A 17 34.32 11.37 0.08
N LYS A 18 33.74 12.06 1.08
CA LYS A 18 32.38 12.60 0.98
C LYS A 18 32.37 13.84 0.07
N PRO A 19 31.55 13.89 -0.99
CA PRO A 19 31.45 15.08 -1.84
C PRO A 19 30.88 16.27 -1.05
N PRO A 20 31.30 17.52 -1.36
CA PRO A 20 30.90 18.70 -0.61
C PRO A 20 29.40 18.97 -0.74
N GLU A 21 28.78 19.33 0.38
CA GLU A 21 27.37 19.73 0.43
C GLU A 21 27.19 21.09 -0.26
N ARG A 22 26.12 21.22 -1.05
CA ARG A 22 25.82 22.45 -1.83
C ARG A 22 25.61 23.63 -0.88
N PRO A 23 26.19 24.80 -1.17
CA PRO A 23 26.00 25.99 -0.33
C PRO A 23 24.53 26.46 -0.38
N SER A 24 24.01 26.83 0.78
CA SER A 24 22.73 27.52 0.93
C SER A 24 22.83 28.93 0.34
N ASN A 25 21.84 29.33 -0.45
CA ASN A 25 21.78 30.65 -1.09
C ASN A 25 21.79 31.79 -0.06
N PRO A 26 22.44 32.93 -0.37
CA PRO A 26 22.53 34.06 0.55
C PRO A 26 21.18 34.80 0.69
N ILE A 27 20.89 35.19 1.93
CA ILE A 27 19.77 36.05 2.33
C ILE A 27 20.09 37.48 1.89
N MET A 28 19.28 38.05 1.00
CA MET A 28 19.35 39.48 0.64
C MET A 28 18.41 40.29 1.52
N HIS A 29 18.96 41.26 2.25
CA HIS A 29 18.19 42.31 2.91
C HIS A 29 17.76 43.38 1.88
N PRO A 30 16.56 43.98 2.00
CA PRO A 30 16.09 44.99 1.07
C PRO A 30 16.70 46.36 1.41
N VAL A 31 17.29 47.00 0.40
CA VAL A 31 17.59 48.44 0.41
C VAL A 31 16.39 49.14 -0.22
N ALA A 32 15.86 50.13 0.50
CA ALA A 32 14.78 50.98 0.03
C ALA A 32 15.28 51.95 -1.05
N ASP A 33 14.49 52.15 -2.10
CA ASP A 33 14.33 53.49 -2.68
C ASP A 33 13.02 53.63 -3.47
N GLU A 34 12.50 54.85 -3.41
CA GLU A 34 11.12 55.26 -3.63
C GLU A 34 10.66 55.42 -5.10
N LYS A 35 9.33 55.26 -5.26
CA LYS A 35 8.40 55.89 -6.23
C LYS A 35 8.39 55.40 -7.69
N ASN A 36 7.31 54.69 -8.04
CA ASN A 36 6.19 55.30 -8.78
C ASN A 36 4.93 54.43 -8.66
N ASN A 37 3.79 55.10 -8.45
CA ASN A 37 2.48 54.48 -8.29
C ASN A 37 1.92 54.10 -9.66
N ASP A 38 2.02 52.82 -10.00
CA ASP A 38 1.01 52.13 -10.80
C ASP A 38 0.83 50.75 -10.17
N VAL A 39 -0.41 50.31 -10.03
CA VAL A 39 -0.76 49.10 -9.27
C VAL A 39 -0.23 47.87 -10.01
N ASP A 40 1.06 47.58 -9.78
CA ASP A 40 1.76 46.37 -10.21
C ASP A 40 1.13 45.20 -9.45
N MET A 41 0.40 44.36 -10.19
CA MET A 41 -0.04 43.09 -9.69
C MET A 41 1.20 42.23 -9.49
N GLU A 42 1.73 42.27 -8.26
CA GLU A 42 2.90 41.54 -7.77
C GLU A 42 3.10 40.24 -8.54
N LEU A 43 3.98 40.30 -9.55
CA LEU A 43 4.38 39.16 -10.37
C LEU A 43 5.32 38.31 -9.51
N CYS A 44 4.74 37.68 -8.49
CA CYS A 44 5.37 36.67 -7.67
C CYS A 44 5.81 35.51 -8.58
N ASN A 45 7.09 35.55 -8.94
CA ASN A 45 8.04 34.44 -9.05
C ASN A 45 7.52 33.11 -9.63
N LYS A 46 8.01 32.80 -10.85
CA LYS A 46 8.03 31.47 -11.51
C LYS A 46 6.68 30.73 -11.56
N ARG A 47 5.91 31.00 -12.62
CA ARG A 47 4.85 30.16 -13.22
C ARG A 47 4.23 29.13 -12.28
N ARG A 48 3.57 29.58 -11.22
CA ARG A 48 2.60 28.74 -10.51
C ARG A 48 1.39 28.60 -11.44
N TYR A 49 1.08 27.37 -11.85
CA TYR A 49 -0.16 27.13 -12.60
C TYR A 49 -1.34 27.54 -11.72
N ALA A 50 -2.11 28.54 -12.15
CA ALA A 50 -3.34 28.90 -11.48
C ALA A 50 -4.34 27.74 -11.61
N VAL A 51 -4.68 27.13 -10.47
CA VAL A 51 -5.72 26.09 -10.38
C VAL A 51 -6.96 26.77 -9.83
N TYR A 52 -8.03 26.79 -10.63
CA TYR A 52 -9.32 27.33 -10.23
C TYR A 52 -10.24 26.19 -9.84
N SER A 53 -10.91 26.35 -8.71
CA SER A 53 -11.93 25.44 -8.22
C SER A 53 -13.24 25.57 -9.01
N ASP A 54 -14.16 24.64 -8.81
CA ASP A 54 -15.49 24.74 -9.39
C ASP A 54 -16.28 25.90 -8.75
N GLU A 55 -15.99 26.25 -7.49
CA GLU A 55 -16.52 27.43 -6.80
C GLU A 55 -16.09 28.74 -7.49
N ASP A 56 -14.84 28.83 -7.93
CA ASP A 56 -14.33 30.01 -8.65
C ASP A 56 -15.06 30.21 -9.99
N LYS A 57 -15.38 29.11 -10.68
CA LYS A 57 -16.19 29.14 -11.90
C LYS A 57 -17.63 29.58 -11.60
N THR A 58 -18.24 29.05 -10.54
CA THR A 58 -19.60 29.42 -10.13
C THR A 58 -19.69 30.90 -9.80
N ARG A 59 -18.77 31.42 -8.99
CA ARG A 59 -18.69 32.85 -8.65
C ARG A 59 -18.48 33.72 -9.90
N PHE A 60 -17.65 33.27 -10.83
CA PHE A 60 -17.46 33.92 -12.10
C PHE A 60 -18.75 34.01 -12.92
N PHE A 61 -19.46 32.89 -13.14
CA PHE A 61 -20.69 32.90 -13.92
C PHE A 61 -21.83 33.65 -13.22
N HIS A 62 -21.91 33.60 -11.90
CA HIS A 62 -22.84 34.44 -11.13
C HIS A 62 -22.60 35.93 -11.42
N VAL A 63 -21.36 36.40 -11.32
CA VAL A 63 -21.01 37.80 -11.62
C VAL A 63 -21.22 38.14 -13.10
N PHE A 64 -20.85 37.24 -14.01
CA PHE A 64 -20.98 37.42 -15.45
C PHE A 64 -22.45 37.57 -15.88
N PHE A 65 -23.35 36.72 -15.39
CA PHE A 65 -24.77 36.76 -15.78
C PHE A 65 -25.58 37.80 -14.99
N ILE A 66 -25.44 37.84 -13.67
CA ILE A 66 -26.32 38.68 -12.83
C ILE A 66 -25.91 40.16 -12.89
N LYS A 67 -24.62 40.46 -13.01
CA LYS A 67 -24.13 41.84 -13.12
C LYS A 67 -23.94 42.29 -14.57
N CYS A 68 -24.29 41.45 -15.56
CA CYS A 68 -24.11 41.71 -17.00
C CYS A 68 -22.71 42.24 -17.38
N LEU A 69 -21.68 41.81 -16.65
CA LEU A 69 -20.30 42.24 -16.92
C LEU A 69 -19.72 41.46 -18.09
N ASN A 70 -18.83 42.10 -18.85
CA ASN A 70 -18.03 41.37 -19.82
C ASN A 70 -17.04 40.43 -19.10
N ALA A 71 -16.58 39.38 -19.80
CA ALA A 71 -15.75 38.34 -19.20
C ALA A 71 -14.46 38.89 -18.56
N SER A 72 -13.91 39.97 -19.10
CA SER A 72 -12.70 40.60 -18.57
C SER A 72 -12.97 41.34 -17.26
N ALA A 73 -14.03 42.13 -17.19
CA ALA A 73 -14.41 42.88 -16.00
C ALA A 73 -14.78 41.95 -14.84
N ALA A 74 -15.54 40.88 -15.12
CA ALA A 74 -15.86 39.85 -14.14
C ALA A 74 -14.61 39.11 -13.64
N ALA A 75 -13.65 38.83 -14.53
CA ALA A 75 -12.40 38.17 -14.19
C ALA A 75 -11.51 39.05 -13.30
N SER A 76 -11.33 40.32 -13.67
CA SER A 76 -10.58 41.29 -12.87
C SER A 76 -11.20 41.49 -11.48
N GLN A 77 -12.52 41.53 -11.36
CA GLN A 77 -13.22 41.65 -10.07
C GLN A 77 -12.96 40.46 -9.14
N LEU A 78 -12.77 39.27 -9.69
CA LEU A 78 -12.59 38.03 -8.93
C LEU A 78 -11.13 37.56 -8.83
N GLY A 79 -10.18 38.34 -9.35
CA GLY A 79 -8.77 37.95 -9.40
C GLY A 79 -8.51 36.74 -10.30
N ILE A 80 -9.39 36.47 -11.28
CA ILE A 80 -9.25 35.39 -12.24
C ILE A 80 -8.47 35.91 -13.46
N HIS A 81 -7.56 35.09 -13.98
CA HIS A 81 -6.85 35.44 -15.20
C HIS A 81 -7.84 35.57 -16.38
N VAL A 82 -7.86 36.73 -17.04
CA VAL A 82 -8.82 37.07 -18.11
C VAL A 82 -8.92 35.98 -19.21
N ARG A 83 -7.79 35.42 -19.66
CA ARG A 83 -7.81 34.33 -20.66
C ARG A 83 -8.49 33.04 -20.16
N ALA A 84 -8.46 32.77 -18.87
CA ALA A 84 -9.13 31.60 -18.29
C ALA A 84 -10.65 31.81 -18.29
N ALA A 85 -11.09 32.98 -17.84
CA ALA A 85 -12.49 33.41 -17.88
C ALA A 85 -13.06 33.41 -19.30
N GLN A 86 -12.35 33.99 -20.28
CA GLN A 86 -12.77 33.96 -21.69
C GLN A 86 -12.91 32.53 -22.22
N ARG A 87 -11.99 31.61 -21.86
CA ARG A 87 -12.06 30.21 -22.24
C ARG A 87 -13.27 29.51 -21.60
N TRP A 88 -13.61 29.84 -20.35
CA TRP A 88 -14.81 29.32 -19.69
C TRP A 88 -16.08 29.79 -20.37
N VAL A 89 -16.20 31.09 -20.68
CA VAL A 89 -17.36 31.64 -21.42
C VAL A 89 -17.50 30.97 -22.78
N LYS A 90 -16.41 30.84 -23.54
CA LYS A 90 -16.43 30.13 -24.83
C LYS A 90 -16.96 28.70 -24.67
N ARG A 91 -16.41 27.96 -23.71
CA ARG A 91 -16.78 26.57 -23.46
C ARG A 91 -18.22 26.43 -22.97
N TYR A 92 -18.72 27.39 -22.20
CA TYR A 92 -20.10 27.44 -21.74
C TYR A 92 -21.09 27.56 -22.91
N TYR A 93 -20.79 28.40 -23.91
CA TYR A 93 -21.63 28.52 -25.10
C TYR A 93 -21.52 27.31 -26.05
N GLU A 94 -20.41 26.57 -26.00
CA GLU A 94 -20.25 25.31 -26.75
C GLU A 94 -21.01 24.16 -26.08
N ASP A 95 -20.85 24.00 -24.77
CA ASP A 95 -21.45 22.93 -23.97
C ASP A 95 -21.49 23.36 -22.47
N PRO A 96 -22.65 23.85 -21.99
CA PRO A 96 -22.80 24.32 -20.62
C PRO A 96 -22.55 23.23 -19.57
N GLU A 97 -22.87 21.97 -19.86
CA GLU A 97 -22.71 20.87 -18.91
C GLU A 97 -21.24 20.48 -18.75
N SER A 98 -20.42 20.59 -19.81
CA SER A 98 -18.99 20.22 -19.79
C SER A 98 -18.08 21.13 -18.95
N ILE A 99 -18.57 22.26 -18.45
CA ILE A 99 -17.72 23.26 -17.78
C ILE A 99 -17.21 22.79 -16.41
N PHE A 100 -18.03 22.01 -15.71
CA PHE A 100 -17.71 21.40 -14.42
C PHE A 100 -17.15 19.98 -14.59
N GLU A 101 -17.29 19.39 -15.78
CA GLU A 101 -16.73 18.07 -16.06
C GLU A 101 -15.20 18.10 -16.10
N LYS A 102 -14.60 17.39 -15.13
CA LYS A 102 -13.17 17.10 -15.12
C LYS A 102 -12.92 15.91 -16.03
N LYS A 103 -12.60 16.17 -17.30
CA LYS A 103 -12.15 15.12 -18.22
C LYS A 103 -10.92 14.43 -17.62
N LYS A 104 -11.02 13.13 -17.32
CA LYS A 104 -9.86 12.33 -16.93
C LYS A 104 -8.85 12.39 -18.06
N LYS A 105 -7.65 12.89 -17.76
CA LYS A 105 -6.56 12.81 -18.73
C LYS A 105 -6.26 11.34 -18.93
N SER A 106 -6.46 10.85 -20.16
CA SER A 106 -5.96 9.54 -20.53
C SER A 106 -4.45 9.54 -20.27
N GLY A 107 -4.00 8.61 -19.42
CA GLY A 107 -2.59 8.49 -19.09
C GLY A 107 -1.76 8.14 -20.33
N ARG A 108 -0.43 8.15 -20.18
CA ARG A 108 0.45 7.61 -21.22
C ARG A 108 0.07 6.15 -21.48
N ARG A 109 -0.09 5.77 -22.75
CA ARG A 109 -0.33 4.37 -23.13
C ARG A 109 0.82 3.50 -22.61
N ARG A 110 0.48 2.34 -22.06
CA ARG A 110 1.48 1.37 -21.57
C ARG A 110 2.23 0.78 -22.76
N ILE A 111 3.54 0.61 -22.59
CA ILE A 111 4.44 0.10 -23.65
C ILE A 111 4.22 -1.41 -23.84
N LEU A 112 4.00 -2.13 -22.74
CA LEU A 112 3.70 -3.56 -22.75
C LEU A 112 2.17 -3.73 -22.66
N GLY A 113 1.59 -4.33 -23.70
CA GLY A 113 0.18 -4.71 -23.81
C GLY A 113 -0.08 -6.21 -23.63
N GLU A 114 -1.27 -6.64 -24.03
CA GLU A 114 -1.76 -8.02 -23.81
C GLU A 114 -0.98 -9.09 -24.58
N GLU A 115 -0.50 -8.77 -25.79
CA GLU A 115 0.33 -9.66 -26.61
C GLU A 115 1.63 -10.09 -25.89
N TYR A 116 2.29 -9.14 -25.23
CA TYR A 116 3.50 -9.41 -24.44
C TYR A 116 3.18 -10.21 -23.19
N LYS A 117 2.02 -9.99 -22.56
CA LYS A 117 1.58 -10.75 -21.39
C LYS A 117 1.38 -12.22 -21.73
N GLN A 118 0.71 -12.53 -22.83
CA GLN A 118 0.51 -13.90 -23.28
C GLN A 118 1.83 -14.60 -23.59
N PHE A 119 2.75 -13.92 -24.29
CA PHE A 119 4.09 -14.43 -24.56
C PHE A 119 4.85 -14.73 -23.26
N LEU A 120 4.82 -13.79 -22.30
CA LEU A 120 5.52 -13.93 -21.03
C LEU A 120 5.02 -15.11 -20.19
N LEU A 121 3.70 -15.29 -20.10
CA LEU A 121 3.13 -16.40 -19.34
C LEU A 121 3.57 -17.74 -19.94
N LYS A 122 3.48 -17.89 -21.27
CA LYS A 122 3.95 -19.09 -21.96
C LYS A 122 5.45 -19.34 -21.74
N TYR A 123 6.27 -18.30 -21.85
CA TYR A 123 7.72 -18.42 -21.68
C TYR A 123 8.11 -18.87 -20.26
N ILE A 124 7.42 -18.35 -19.23
CA ILE A 124 7.67 -18.71 -17.82
C ILE A 124 7.17 -20.12 -17.51
N ASP A 125 6.04 -20.55 -18.08
CA ASP A 125 5.56 -21.92 -17.91
C ASP A 125 6.54 -22.94 -18.51
N GLU A 126 7.17 -22.61 -19.64
CA GLU A 126 8.21 -23.43 -20.27
C GLU A 126 9.55 -23.34 -19.52
N ASN A 127 9.84 -22.23 -18.83
CA ASN A 127 11.12 -21.95 -18.17
C ASN A 127 10.90 -21.39 -16.75
N PRO A 128 10.50 -22.20 -15.76
CA PRO A 128 10.13 -21.72 -14.42
C PRO A 128 11.30 -21.12 -13.63
N SER A 129 12.54 -21.45 -13.99
CA SER A 129 13.76 -20.92 -13.36
C SER A 129 14.31 -19.67 -14.05
N ALA A 130 13.64 -19.16 -15.09
CA ALA A 130 14.12 -18.05 -15.88
C ALA A 130 14.29 -16.78 -15.05
N VAL A 131 15.40 -16.07 -15.30
CA VAL A 131 15.69 -14.80 -14.63
C VAL A 131 15.11 -13.64 -15.43
N VAL A 132 14.75 -12.54 -14.74
CA VAL A 132 14.18 -11.33 -15.36
C VAL A 132 15.02 -10.78 -16.51
N THR A 133 16.34 -10.97 -16.47
CA THR A 133 17.26 -10.61 -17.56
C THR A 133 16.98 -11.42 -18.82
N GLU A 134 16.87 -12.75 -18.69
CA GLU A 134 16.59 -13.67 -19.79
C GLU A 134 15.21 -13.40 -20.39
N VAL A 135 14.23 -13.09 -19.52
CA VAL A 135 12.88 -12.69 -19.94
C VAL A 135 12.89 -11.37 -20.73
N ALA A 136 13.73 -10.40 -20.33
CA ALA A 136 13.85 -9.14 -21.06
C ALA A 136 14.53 -9.35 -22.43
N GLU A 137 15.53 -10.23 -22.50
CA GLU A 137 16.20 -10.60 -23.74
C GLU A 137 15.27 -11.36 -24.69
N SER A 138 14.47 -12.30 -24.18
CA SER A 138 13.50 -13.05 -24.98
C SER A 138 12.42 -12.14 -25.56
N LEU A 139 11.94 -11.15 -24.80
CA LEU A 139 11.06 -10.09 -25.29
C LEU A 139 11.72 -9.26 -26.41
N ALA A 140 12.97 -8.85 -26.23
CA ALA A 140 13.67 -8.04 -27.23
C ALA A 140 13.94 -8.82 -28.53
N GLN A 141 14.19 -10.13 -28.44
CA GLN A 141 14.40 -11.01 -29.60
C GLN A 141 13.10 -11.27 -30.38
N ASN A 142 11.99 -11.50 -29.68
CA ASN A 142 10.70 -11.82 -30.32
C ASN A 142 9.97 -10.57 -30.84
N PHE A 143 10.23 -9.40 -30.26
CA PHE A 143 9.59 -8.13 -30.63
C PHE A 143 10.63 -7.10 -31.06
N VAL A 144 10.99 -7.14 -32.35
CA VAL A 144 11.97 -6.23 -32.95
C VAL A 144 11.52 -4.77 -32.77
N GLY A 145 12.36 -3.97 -32.10
CA GLY A 145 12.08 -2.55 -31.81
C GLY A 145 11.47 -2.27 -30.44
N LEU A 146 11.20 -3.31 -29.63
CA LEU A 146 10.78 -3.13 -28.24
C LEU A 146 11.97 -2.70 -27.37
N ASN A 147 12.00 -1.41 -26.99
CA ASN A 147 12.98 -0.90 -26.03
C ASN A 147 12.36 -0.80 -24.63
N VAL A 148 12.56 -1.82 -23.81
CA VAL A 148 12.08 -1.88 -22.42
C VAL A 148 13.23 -2.14 -21.46
N SER A 149 13.20 -1.43 -20.32
CA SER A 149 14.18 -1.67 -19.26
C SER A 149 13.84 -2.94 -18.48
N ARG A 150 14.85 -3.57 -17.87
CA ARG A 150 14.65 -4.72 -16.96
C ARG A 150 13.65 -4.42 -15.84
N SER A 151 13.66 -3.20 -15.30
CA SER A 151 12.71 -2.77 -14.27
C SER A 151 11.28 -2.67 -14.79
N THR A 152 11.10 -2.26 -16.06
CA THR A 152 9.80 -2.23 -16.73
C THR A 152 9.25 -3.64 -16.88
N VAL A 153 10.08 -4.59 -17.30
CA VAL A 153 9.71 -6.01 -17.42
C VAL A 153 9.36 -6.59 -16.06
N TYR A 154 10.20 -6.36 -15.04
CA TYR A 154 9.93 -6.79 -13.66
C TYR A 154 8.59 -6.28 -13.13
N ASN A 155 8.33 -4.98 -13.28
CA ASN A 155 7.06 -4.38 -12.84
C ASN A 155 5.89 -4.98 -13.62
N PHE A 156 6.02 -5.16 -14.93
CA PHE A 156 4.97 -5.75 -15.75
C PHE A 156 4.65 -7.19 -15.34
N MET A 157 5.67 -8.03 -15.10
CA MET A 157 5.50 -9.40 -14.62
C MET A 157 4.78 -9.45 -13.26
N THR A 158 5.14 -8.56 -12.34
CA THR A 158 4.57 -8.54 -10.99
C THR A 158 3.16 -7.92 -10.94
N THR A 159 2.89 -6.86 -11.72
CA THR A 159 1.60 -6.14 -11.67
C THR A 159 0.56 -6.62 -12.68
N GLU A 160 0.98 -6.99 -13.89
CA GLU A 160 0.07 -7.34 -14.99
C GLU A 160 -0.05 -8.85 -15.18
N CYS A 161 1.05 -9.58 -14.98
CA CYS A 161 1.07 -11.05 -15.03
C CYS A 161 0.84 -11.69 -13.65
N ASN A 162 0.77 -10.90 -12.56
CA ASN A 162 0.58 -11.37 -11.18
C ASN A 162 1.62 -12.42 -10.74
N LEU A 163 2.84 -12.35 -11.26
CA LEU A 163 3.91 -13.30 -10.93
C LEU A 163 4.63 -12.89 -9.65
N SER A 164 4.89 -13.87 -8.78
CA SER A 164 5.76 -13.68 -7.61
C SER A 164 7.17 -14.14 -7.97
N ILE A 165 8.10 -13.19 -8.10
CA ILE A 165 9.50 -13.49 -8.39
C ILE A 165 10.23 -13.65 -7.05
N LYS A 166 10.80 -14.83 -6.82
CA LYS A 166 11.62 -15.12 -5.64
C LYS A 166 13.07 -15.26 -6.04
N GLN A 167 13.95 -14.70 -5.22
CA GLN A 167 15.38 -14.97 -5.34
C GLN A 167 15.67 -16.37 -4.79
N ALA A 168 16.28 -17.22 -5.62
CA ALA A 168 16.76 -18.52 -5.15
C ALA A 168 17.93 -18.30 -4.18
N GLN A 169 17.82 -18.90 -2.98
CA GLN A 169 18.92 -18.95 -2.02
C GLN A 169 19.56 -20.33 -2.11
N PHE A 170 20.81 -20.39 -2.53
CA PHE A 170 21.59 -21.63 -2.49
C PHE A 170 21.88 -21.96 -1.03
N GLN A 171 21.47 -23.16 -0.60
CA GLN A 171 21.92 -23.68 0.68
C GLN A 171 23.26 -24.41 0.47
N PRO A 172 24.25 -24.22 1.36
CA PRO A 172 25.53 -24.92 1.24
C PRO A 172 25.28 -26.43 1.33
N VAL A 173 25.96 -27.20 0.47
CA VAL A 173 25.82 -28.67 0.38
C VAL A 173 26.04 -29.34 1.72
N GLU A 174 26.99 -28.82 2.50
CA GLU A 174 27.31 -29.28 3.86
C GLU A 174 26.09 -29.24 4.81
N ARG A 175 25.11 -28.38 4.57
CA ARG A 175 23.86 -28.36 5.35
C ARG A 175 23.10 -29.68 5.20
N ASN A 176 23.16 -30.34 4.04
CA ASN A 176 22.54 -31.63 3.77
C ASN A 176 23.50 -32.82 4.01
N SER A 177 24.65 -32.61 4.66
CA SER A 177 25.50 -33.73 5.07
C SER A 177 24.80 -34.56 6.17
N GLU A 178 25.06 -35.87 6.17
CA GLU A 178 24.53 -36.79 7.19
C GLU A 178 24.80 -36.27 8.61
N GLU A 179 26.02 -35.74 8.84
CA GLU A 179 26.44 -35.17 10.13
C GLU A 179 25.61 -33.94 10.55
N LYS A 180 25.31 -33.02 9.63
CA LYS A 180 24.49 -31.83 9.92
C LYS A 180 23.01 -32.15 10.04
N ILE A 181 22.54 -33.23 9.43
CA ILE A 181 21.20 -33.76 9.63
C ILE A 181 21.10 -34.40 11.02
N GLN A 182 22.09 -35.23 11.40
CA GLN A 182 22.17 -35.86 12.72
C GLN A 182 22.26 -34.83 13.86
N GLN A 183 23.13 -33.82 13.72
CA GLN A 183 23.25 -32.71 14.68
C GLN A 183 21.92 -31.94 14.87
N ARG A 184 21.06 -31.88 13.85
CA ARG A 184 19.74 -31.23 13.95
C ARG A 184 18.72 -32.08 14.69
N TYR A 185 18.79 -33.41 14.54
CA TYR A 185 17.99 -34.33 15.36
C TYR A 185 18.42 -34.26 16.83
N ASP A 186 19.73 -34.21 17.09
CA ASP A 186 20.28 -34.12 18.45
C ASP A 186 19.99 -32.76 19.11
N TRP A 187 19.89 -31.69 18.31
CA TRP A 187 19.47 -30.34 18.74
C TRP A 187 17.97 -30.24 19.06
N GLY A 188 17.21 -31.33 18.97
CA GLY A 188 15.77 -31.41 19.27
C GLY A 188 15.36 -31.11 20.73
N THR A 189 16.21 -30.52 21.55
CA THR A 189 15.80 -29.94 22.83
C THR A 189 15.43 -28.46 22.59
N PRO A 190 14.15 -28.06 22.75
CA PRO A 190 13.72 -26.73 22.29
C PRO A 190 14.39 -25.62 23.11
N ALA A 191 15.33 -24.92 22.48
CA ALA A 191 15.84 -23.66 22.99
C ALA A 191 14.77 -22.58 22.76
N ILE A 192 14.25 -22.02 23.85
CA ILE A 192 13.35 -20.84 23.80
C ILE A 192 14.20 -19.64 23.36
N VAL A 193 14.13 -19.30 22.08
CA VAL A 193 14.79 -18.12 21.52
C VAL A 193 13.77 -16.99 21.38
N THR A 194 13.98 -15.90 22.12
CA THR A 194 13.21 -14.66 21.95
C THR A 194 13.70 -13.90 20.72
N VAL A 195 12.83 -13.75 19.73
CA VAL A 195 13.09 -13.03 18.48
C VAL A 195 12.51 -11.61 18.56
N PRO A 196 13.22 -10.55 18.11
CA PRO A 196 12.62 -9.22 18.02
C PRO A 196 11.51 -9.21 16.95
N THR A 197 10.28 -8.95 17.39
CA THR A 197 9.09 -8.93 16.53
C THR A 197 8.79 -7.51 16.05
N THR A 198 8.68 -7.36 14.72
CA THR A 198 8.18 -6.14 14.09
C THR A 198 6.68 -6.06 14.34
N LYS A 199 6.25 -5.16 15.25
CA LYS A 199 4.84 -5.01 15.64
C LYS A 199 4.01 -4.42 14.50
N ALA A 200 3.50 -5.29 13.62
CA ALA A 200 2.29 -5.01 12.87
C ALA A 200 1.07 -5.13 13.80
N ASN A 201 0.00 -4.38 13.54
CA ASN A 201 -1.26 -4.54 14.26
C ASN A 201 -1.78 -5.96 14.01
N ALA A 202 -1.72 -6.83 15.02
CA ALA A 202 -2.20 -8.20 14.90
C ALA A 202 -3.73 -8.20 14.74
N THR A 203 -4.20 -8.63 13.58
CA THR A 203 -5.61 -8.94 13.32
C THR A 203 -5.87 -10.36 13.81
N SER A 204 -6.86 -10.56 14.68
CA SER A 204 -7.27 -11.88 15.13
C SER A 204 -8.41 -12.39 14.25
N ALA A 205 -8.32 -13.63 13.79
CA ALA A 205 -9.38 -14.31 13.05
C ALA A 205 -9.89 -15.50 13.89
N LEU A 206 -11.21 -15.68 13.98
CA LEU A 206 -11.84 -16.91 14.45
C LEU A 206 -12.57 -17.54 13.27
N GLY A 207 -12.36 -18.84 13.06
CA GLY A 207 -12.99 -19.60 11.98
C GLY A 207 -13.55 -20.91 12.49
N ALA A 208 -14.67 -21.33 11.92
CA ALA A 208 -15.30 -22.62 12.14
C ALA A 208 -15.52 -23.28 10.78
N ILE A 209 -15.04 -24.51 10.66
CA ILE A 209 -15.14 -25.34 9.46
C ILE A 209 -15.73 -26.70 9.81
N SER A 210 -16.47 -27.26 8.89
CA SER A 210 -16.88 -28.66 8.89
C SER A 210 -16.19 -29.41 7.74
N ALA A 211 -16.39 -30.73 7.67
CA ALA A 211 -15.92 -31.53 6.55
C ALA A 211 -16.51 -31.08 5.20
N THR A 212 -17.69 -30.45 5.19
CA THR A 212 -18.34 -29.98 3.96
C THR A 212 -17.93 -28.56 3.57
N GLY A 213 -17.32 -27.80 4.49
CA GLY A 213 -16.78 -26.48 4.20
C GLY A 213 -16.88 -25.48 5.35
N LEU A 214 -16.78 -24.21 4.99
CA LEU A 214 -16.75 -23.09 5.92
C LEU A 214 -18.11 -22.85 6.56
N ILE A 215 -18.18 -22.85 7.89
CA ILE A 215 -19.41 -22.53 8.64
C ILE A 215 -19.43 -21.04 8.98
N ASN A 216 -18.36 -20.50 9.57
CA ASN A 216 -18.33 -19.10 9.99
C ASN A 216 -16.89 -18.58 10.09
N VAL A 217 -16.69 -17.30 9.77
CA VAL A 217 -15.42 -16.59 9.97
C VAL A 217 -15.69 -15.21 10.52
N SER A 218 -15.01 -14.86 11.60
CA SER A 218 -14.99 -13.50 12.13
C SER A 218 -13.56 -12.94 12.13
N LEU A 219 -13.40 -11.77 11.51
CA LEU A 219 -12.15 -11.03 11.47
C LEU A 219 -12.24 -9.86 12.44
N ARG A 220 -11.21 -9.70 13.27
CA ARG A 220 -11.15 -8.61 14.24
C ARG A 220 -9.88 -7.79 14.12
N VAL A 221 -10.09 -6.50 13.87
CA VAL A 221 -9.06 -5.46 13.97
C VAL A 221 -9.06 -4.92 15.42
N PRO A 222 -7.89 -4.79 16.08
CA PRO A 222 -7.81 -4.33 17.46
C PRO A 222 -8.37 -2.91 17.64
N LYS A 223 -9.22 -2.70 18.67
CA LYS A 223 -9.77 -1.39 19.03
C LYS A 223 -8.83 -0.65 20.00
N ARG A 224 -8.63 0.66 19.78
CA ARG A 224 -7.82 1.53 20.64
C ARG A 224 -8.54 1.82 21.96
N ILE A 225 -8.12 1.19 23.06
CA ILE A 225 -8.71 1.43 24.40
C ILE A 225 -7.87 2.48 25.14
N LYS A 226 -8.46 3.65 25.43
CA LYS A 226 -7.85 4.64 26.34
C LYS A 226 -8.25 4.30 27.78
N LYS A 227 -7.35 3.73 28.58
CA LYS A 227 -7.54 3.67 30.04
C LYS A 227 -7.18 5.02 30.65
N ARG A 228 -8.05 5.57 31.51
CA ARG A 228 -7.74 6.71 32.38
C ARG A 228 -6.78 6.24 33.50
N LYS A 229 -5.80 7.08 33.81
CA LYS A 229 -4.58 6.80 34.59
C LYS A 229 -4.83 6.43 36.06
N HIS A 230 -4.02 5.49 36.57
CA HIS A 230 -3.04 5.84 37.61
C HIS A 230 -1.71 5.10 37.34
N GLY A 231 -0.62 5.86 37.14
CA GLY A 231 0.77 5.39 37.18
C GLY A 231 1.33 4.60 35.97
N ARG A 232 2.19 5.26 35.18
CA ARG A 232 3.05 4.76 34.06
C ARG A 232 2.34 4.36 32.76
N THR A 233 2.47 5.25 31.78
CA THR A 233 2.09 5.08 30.38
C THR A 233 2.95 4.03 29.69
N ILE A 234 2.37 2.84 29.52
CA ILE A 234 2.67 1.95 28.39
C ILE A 234 1.37 1.90 27.58
N ASP A 235 1.45 2.28 26.30
CA ASP A 235 0.35 2.08 25.35
C ASP A 235 0.14 0.57 25.14
N SER A 236 -0.71 -0.05 25.97
CA SER A 236 -1.04 -1.47 25.82
C SER A 236 -2.23 -1.64 24.88
N TYR A 237 -1.99 -2.18 23.69
CA TYR A 237 -3.02 -2.73 22.83
C TYR A 237 -3.64 -3.95 23.53
N SER A 238 -4.97 -4.10 23.55
CA SER A 238 -5.58 -5.40 23.90
C SER A 238 -5.37 -6.35 22.73
N ILE A 239 -4.21 -7.00 22.73
CA ILE A 239 -3.83 -7.99 21.72
C ILE A 239 -4.54 -9.29 22.11
N GLY A 240 -5.60 -9.65 21.40
CA GLY A 240 -6.25 -10.95 21.54
C GLY A 240 -7.78 -10.95 21.55
N THR A 241 -8.33 -12.16 21.48
CA THR A 241 -9.74 -12.48 21.68
C THR A 241 -10.05 -12.50 23.18
N VAL A 242 -10.88 -11.59 23.65
CA VAL A 242 -11.46 -11.63 25.01
C VAL A 242 -12.56 -12.70 25.04
N THR A 243 -12.78 -13.35 26.19
CA THR A 243 -13.79 -14.40 26.39
C THR A 243 -15.17 -14.06 25.81
N GLU A 244 -15.59 -12.80 25.94
CA GLU A 244 -16.86 -12.30 25.37
C GLU A 244 -16.92 -12.42 23.84
N HIS A 245 -15.82 -12.15 23.13
CA HIS A 245 -15.78 -12.23 21.67
C HIS A 245 -15.81 -13.66 21.18
N TYR A 246 -15.15 -14.56 21.90
CA TYR A 246 -15.23 -15.99 21.63
C TYR A 246 -16.66 -16.50 21.85
N LEU A 247 -17.33 -16.09 22.93
CA LEU A 247 -18.73 -16.46 23.19
C LEU A 247 -19.67 -15.94 22.10
N SER A 248 -19.48 -14.70 21.64
CA SER A 248 -20.28 -14.13 20.54
C SER A 248 -20.07 -14.90 19.23
N PHE A 249 -18.84 -15.28 18.92
CA PHE A 249 -18.54 -16.08 17.73
C PHE A 249 -19.16 -17.48 17.84
N LEU A 250 -19.01 -18.13 18.99
CA LEU A 250 -19.57 -19.46 19.25
C LEU A 250 -21.10 -19.45 19.11
N LYS A 251 -21.79 -18.44 19.64
CA LYS A 251 -23.24 -18.28 19.47
C LYS A 251 -23.63 -18.19 18.01
N ALA A 252 -22.98 -17.31 17.24
CA ALA A 252 -23.26 -17.14 15.82
C ALA A 252 -23.00 -18.41 15.01
N THR A 253 -21.93 -19.15 15.33
CA THR A 253 -21.61 -20.42 14.68
C THR A 253 -22.65 -21.49 15.01
N LEU A 254 -23.08 -21.59 16.27
CA LEU A 254 -24.13 -22.54 16.66
C LEU A 254 -25.49 -22.17 16.06
N ASP A 255 -25.84 -20.88 15.97
CA ASP A 255 -27.05 -20.42 15.28
C ASP A 255 -27.03 -20.80 13.79
N GLU A 256 -25.86 -20.80 13.15
CA GLU A 256 -25.72 -21.25 11.77
C GLU A 256 -25.86 -22.77 11.66
N MET A 257 -25.21 -23.52 12.55
CA MET A 257 -25.31 -24.99 12.60
C MET A 257 -26.73 -25.47 12.93
N ASP A 258 -27.50 -24.70 13.71
CA ASP A 258 -28.88 -25.02 14.08
C ASP A 258 -29.83 -25.07 12.86
N LYS A 259 -29.46 -24.40 11.75
CA LYS A 259 -30.22 -24.44 10.49
C LYS A 259 -30.12 -25.78 9.77
N TYR A 260 -29.16 -26.62 10.14
CA TYR A 260 -28.79 -27.87 9.47
C TYR A 260 -28.94 -29.03 10.46
N PRO A 261 -30.09 -29.73 10.48
CA PRO A 261 -30.36 -30.81 11.43
C PRO A 261 -29.29 -31.92 11.42
N GLU A 262 -28.66 -32.16 10.27
CA GLU A 262 -27.58 -33.12 10.07
C GLU A 262 -26.31 -32.81 10.87
N MET A 263 -26.12 -31.55 11.29
CA MET A 263 -24.95 -31.16 12.10
C MET A 263 -25.12 -31.51 13.58
N LYS A 264 -26.34 -31.80 14.05
CA LYS A 264 -26.60 -32.17 15.45
C LYS A 264 -25.87 -33.45 15.84
N GLY A 265 -25.46 -33.55 17.11
CA GLY A 265 -24.76 -34.71 17.66
C GLY A 265 -23.29 -34.83 17.25
N HIS A 266 -22.75 -33.83 16.56
CA HIS A 266 -21.33 -33.78 16.19
C HIS A 266 -20.51 -32.97 17.20
N TYR A 267 -19.29 -33.43 17.46
CA TYR A 267 -18.36 -32.78 18.38
C TYR A 267 -17.71 -31.53 17.78
N LEU A 268 -17.54 -30.50 18.62
CA LEU A 268 -16.75 -29.31 18.29
C LEU A 268 -15.30 -29.49 18.76
N VAL A 269 -14.35 -29.42 17.82
CA VAL A 269 -12.91 -29.41 18.10
C VAL A 269 -12.39 -27.99 17.97
N MET A 270 -11.68 -27.50 18.99
CA MET A 270 -11.24 -26.10 19.07
C MET A 270 -9.80 -25.99 19.57
N ASP A 271 -8.97 -25.25 18.83
CA ASP A 271 -7.55 -25.06 19.17
C ASP A 271 -7.35 -23.99 20.26
N ASN A 272 -6.66 -24.38 21.32
CA ASN A 272 -6.05 -23.50 22.34
C ASN A 272 -6.99 -22.38 22.87
N VAL A 273 -8.24 -22.74 23.17
CA VAL A 273 -9.21 -21.85 23.82
C VAL A 273 -9.17 -22.08 25.33
N PRO A 274 -9.27 -21.03 26.19
CA PRO A 274 -9.44 -21.20 27.65
C PRO A 274 -10.84 -21.73 28.01
N ILE A 275 -11.27 -22.85 27.42
CA ILE A 275 -12.58 -23.47 27.65
C ILE A 275 -12.64 -24.08 29.05
N HIS A 276 -11.49 -24.49 29.59
CA HIS A 276 -11.35 -25.10 30.91
C HIS A 276 -11.69 -24.14 32.06
N SER A 277 -11.85 -22.83 31.79
CA SER A 277 -12.13 -21.82 32.81
C SER A 277 -13.64 -21.56 33.02
N SER A 278 -14.51 -21.90 32.05
CA SER A 278 -15.94 -21.57 32.14
C SER A 278 -16.83 -22.78 31.83
N ALA A 279 -17.27 -23.47 32.88
CA ALA A 279 -18.23 -24.58 32.82
C ALA A 279 -19.53 -24.23 32.06
N ASP A 280 -19.88 -22.95 32.01
CA ASP A 280 -21.10 -22.44 31.35
C ASP A 280 -21.04 -22.56 29.83
N ILE A 281 -19.85 -22.52 29.22
CA ILE A 281 -19.71 -22.68 27.76
C ILE A 281 -20.00 -24.12 27.35
N GLY A 282 -19.44 -25.10 28.07
CA GLY A 282 -19.72 -26.51 27.83
C GLY A 282 -21.21 -26.84 28.01
N LYS A 283 -21.84 -26.30 29.05
CA LYS A 283 -23.30 -26.44 29.25
C LYS A 283 -24.11 -25.83 28.10
N TYR A 284 -23.70 -24.66 27.60
CA TYR A 284 -24.39 -23.98 26.48
C TYR A 284 -24.31 -24.81 25.19
N ILE A 285 -23.13 -25.34 24.84
CA ILE A 285 -22.94 -26.20 23.66
C ILE A 285 -23.80 -27.46 23.78
N ASN A 286 -23.71 -28.17 24.91
CA ASN A 286 -24.47 -29.38 25.17
C ASN A 286 -25.99 -29.14 25.14
N SER A 287 -26.46 -27.99 25.65
CA SER A 287 -27.89 -27.63 25.62
C SER A 287 -28.44 -27.47 24.20
N ARG A 288 -27.56 -27.22 23.23
CA ARG A 288 -27.90 -27.15 21.81
C ARG A 288 -27.66 -28.45 21.06
N GLY A 289 -27.18 -29.52 21.72
CA GLY A 289 -27.02 -30.84 21.11
C GLY A 289 -25.76 -31.00 20.26
N TYR A 290 -24.67 -30.35 20.66
CA TYR A 290 -23.32 -30.49 20.11
C TYR A 290 -22.32 -30.80 21.23
#